data_AF-G8NQQ2-F1
#
_entry.id   AF-G8NQQ2-F1
#
_cell.length_a   1.000
_cell.length_b   1.000
_cell.length_c   1.000
_cell.angle_alpha   90.00
_cell.angle_beta   90.00
_cell.angle_gamma   90.00
#
_symmetry.space_group_name_H-M   'P 1'
#
loop_
_entity.id
_entity.type
_entity.pdbx_description
1 polymer ?
#
loop_
_entity_poly.entity_id
_entity_poly.type
_entity_poly.pdbx_seq_one_letter_code
_entity_poly.pdbx_strand_id
1 'polypeptide(L)'
;MITANEVASAVGGLNKRARQPIPDALKRNPPLYIFNIYEMKHTRGLGSLGTFHVPACEPGEAYSKPLVVPGEFFDEFDRGEGSLGWTYETGADVAKAILNVGHRDGADLSAWGVFLAADKKPTREELSAAREKLTAKMREVLAAGDALALQGDSGLAQIQAMHRKAAHYLKQHRDWINAEPVEMRECHGCGAFVKPTLPRCPQCKAPFDLAKCRELWPMEYPIMTQRPVAAAR
;
A
#
# COMPACT_ATOMS: atom_id res chain seq x y z
N MET A 1 -0.56 44.33 -45.95
CA MET A 1 -1.51 44.06 -44.85
C MET A 1 -2.13 42.72 -45.12
N ILE A 2 -1.89 41.74 -44.24
CA ILE A 2 -2.52 40.41 -44.35
C ILE A 2 -3.98 40.58 -43.94
N THR A 3 -4.90 40.12 -44.77
CA THR A 3 -6.34 40.23 -44.55
C THR A 3 -6.80 39.23 -43.48
N ALA A 4 -7.90 39.54 -42.79
CA ALA A 4 -8.47 38.63 -41.79
C ALA A 4 -8.81 37.24 -42.37
N ASN A 5 -9.15 37.17 -43.66
CA ASN A 5 -9.38 35.90 -44.37
C ASN A 5 -8.08 35.11 -44.63
N GLU A 6 -6.97 35.78 -44.92
CA GLU A 6 -5.67 35.11 -45.08
C GLU A 6 -5.14 34.58 -43.74
N VAL A 7 -5.35 35.32 -42.64
CA VAL A 7 -5.05 34.84 -41.29
C VAL A 7 -5.94 33.64 -40.93
N ALA A 8 -7.24 33.73 -41.17
CA ALA A 8 -8.18 32.63 -40.89
C ALA A 8 -7.89 31.38 -41.73
N SER A 9 -7.48 31.53 -42.99
CA SER A 9 -7.09 30.41 -43.85
C SER A 9 -5.74 29.80 -43.44
N ALA A 10 -4.77 30.62 -43.02
CA ALA A 10 -3.49 30.14 -42.50
C ALA A 10 -3.69 29.39 -41.15
N VAL A 11 -4.50 29.93 -40.25
CA VAL A 11 -4.87 29.27 -38.99
C VAL A 11 -5.69 27.99 -39.24
N GLY A 12 -6.62 28.03 -40.20
CA GLY A 12 -7.40 26.86 -40.62
C GLY A 12 -6.55 25.75 -41.25
N GLY A 13 -5.49 26.10 -41.98
CA GLY A 13 -4.49 25.17 -42.50
C GLY A 13 -3.61 24.56 -41.40
N LEU A 14 -3.15 25.38 -40.45
CA LEU A 14 -2.37 24.94 -39.28
C LEU A 14 -3.19 24.02 -38.34
N ASN A 15 -4.50 24.23 -38.26
CA ASN A 15 -5.41 23.40 -37.47
C ASN A 15 -5.85 22.10 -38.18
N LYS A 16 -5.67 22.00 -39.51
CA LYS A 16 -5.80 20.73 -40.25
C LYS A 16 -4.55 19.89 -40.02
N ARG A 17 -4.37 19.42 -38.79
CA ARG A 17 -3.34 18.44 -38.46
C ARG A 17 -3.70 17.14 -39.15
N ALA A 18 -2.91 16.75 -40.16
CA ALA A 18 -3.08 15.48 -40.84
C ALA A 18 -2.71 14.36 -39.86
N ARG A 19 -3.72 13.71 -39.29
CA ARG A 19 -3.53 12.48 -38.51
C ARG A 19 -3.19 11.38 -39.48
N GLN A 20 -2.04 10.75 -39.31
CA GLN A 20 -1.76 9.52 -40.04
C GLN A 20 -2.76 8.43 -39.56
N PRO A 21 -3.08 7.40 -40.35
CA PRO A 21 -3.89 6.28 -39.89
C PRO A 21 -3.02 5.26 -39.13
N ILE A 22 -3.43 4.83 -37.92
CA ILE A 22 -2.68 3.84 -37.13
C ILE A 22 -2.49 2.57 -37.99
N PRO A 23 -1.26 2.08 -38.18
CA PRO A 23 -0.99 0.89 -38.98
C PRO A 23 -1.79 -0.32 -38.50
N ASP A 24 -2.50 -1.00 -39.42
CA ASP A 24 -3.38 -2.14 -39.08
C ASP A 24 -2.62 -3.36 -38.52
N ALA A 25 -1.30 -3.44 -38.76
CA ALA A 25 -0.43 -4.46 -38.19
C ALA A 25 -0.28 -4.32 -36.67
N LEU A 26 -0.45 -3.11 -36.14
CA LEU A 26 -0.29 -2.83 -34.71
C LEU A 26 -1.58 -3.24 -33.96
N LYS A 27 -2.78 -2.90 -34.45
CA LYS A 27 -4.11 -3.12 -33.79
C LYS A 27 -4.47 -4.53 -33.27
N ARG A 28 -3.60 -5.54 -33.35
CA ARG A 28 -3.85 -6.96 -33.10
C ARG A 28 -3.27 -7.50 -31.78
N ASN A 29 -2.53 -6.71 -30.99
CA ASN A 29 -1.98 -7.21 -29.73
C ASN A 29 -3.08 -7.40 -28.67
N PRO A 30 -3.19 -8.60 -28.06
CA PRO A 30 -4.21 -8.85 -27.05
C PRO A 30 -3.93 -8.02 -25.78
N PRO A 31 -4.98 -7.67 -25.01
CA PRO A 31 -4.79 -7.02 -23.72
C PRO A 31 -4.10 -7.96 -22.73
N LEU A 32 -3.33 -7.37 -21.83
CA LEU A 32 -2.64 -8.06 -20.75
C LEU A 32 -3.34 -7.79 -19.41
N TYR A 33 -3.15 -8.70 -18.45
CA TYR A 33 -3.82 -8.62 -17.16
C TYR A 33 -2.78 -8.61 -16.04
N ILE A 34 -2.85 -7.59 -15.18
CA ILE A 34 -2.01 -7.49 -13.98
C ILE A 34 -2.88 -7.84 -12.77
N PHE A 35 -2.39 -8.80 -11.99
CA PHE A 35 -3.05 -9.28 -10.77
C PHE A 35 -2.19 -8.99 -9.55
N ASN A 36 -2.84 -8.93 -8.39
CA ASN A 36 -2.19 -8.76 -7.09
C ASN A 36 -2.72 -9.82 -6.13
N ILE A 37 -1.84 -10.45 -5.34
CA ILE A 37 -2.22 -11.44 -4.32
C ILE A 37 -2.18 -10.89 -2.90
N TYR A 38 -1.77 -9.63 -2.71
CA TYR A 38 -1.56 -9.03 -1.40
C TYR A 38 -2.55 -7.90 -1.10
N GLU A 39 -2.78 -7.64 0.18
CA GLU A 39 -3.74 -6.64 0.68
C GLU A 39 -3.35 -5.18 0.40
N MET A 40 -2.13 -4.94 -0.10
CA MET A 40 -1.67 -3.60 -0.46
C MET A 40 -2.08 -3.25 -1.88
N LYS A 41 -2.74 -2.11 -2.08
CA LYS A 41 -2.97 -1.53 -3.40
C LYS A 41 -1.73 -0.79 -3.89
N HIS A 42 -1.51 -0.76 -5.20
CA HIS A 42 -0.38 -0.05 -5.81
C HIS A 42 -0.87 0.98 -6.84
N THR A 43 -0.15 2.08 -6.95
CA THR A 43 -0.43 3.13 -7.94
C THR A 43 0.87 3.52 -8.61
N ARG A 44 0.86 3.58 -9.94
CA ARG A 44 2.04 3.89 -10.76
C ARG A 44 1.69 4.94 -11.81
N GLY A 45 2.34 6.09 -11.74
CA GLY A 45 2.30 7.11 -12.79
C GLY A 45 3.39 6.83 -13.81
N LEU A 46 3.01 6.72 -15.09
CA LEU A 46 3.91 6.52 -16.22
C LEU A 46 3.92 7.72 -17.18
N GLY A 47 3.88 8.93 -16.62
CA GLY A 47 3.96 10.17 -17.40
C GLY A 47 2.79 10.30 -18.40
N SER A 48 3.10 10.39 -19.69
CA SER A 48 2.11 10.58 -20.75
C SER A 48 1.16 9.38 -20.92
N LEU A 49 1.56 8.19 -20.49
CA LEU A 49 0.71 6.99 -20.48
C LEU A 49 -0.35 7.00 -19.36
N GLY A 50 -0.29 7.99 -18.46
CA GLY A 50 -1.24 8.17 -17.37
C GLY A 50 -0.87 7.41 -16.09
N THR A 51 -1.88 7.21 -15.24
CA THR A 51 -1.72 6.58 -13.93
C THR A 51 -2.48 5.26 -13.88
N PHE A 52 -1.78 4.20 -13.47
CA PHE A 52 -2.31 2.85 -13.35
C PHE A 52 -2.52 2.50 -11.88
N HIS A 53 -3.70 1.96 -11.58
CA HIS A 53 -4.07 1.52 -10.23
C HIS A 53 -4.22 0.00 -10.21
N VAL A 54 -3.34 -0.67 -9.46
CA VAL A 54 -3.45 -2.10 -9.19
C VAL A 54 -4.23 -2.28 -7.89
N PRO A 55 -5.43 -2.91 -7.92
CA PRO A 55 -6.24 -3.08 -6.73
C PRO A 55 -5.57 -4.03 -5.72
N ALA A 56 -5.96 -3.91 -4.46
CA ALA A 56 -5.59 -4.86 -3.42
C ALA A 56 -6.33 -6.19 -3.62
N CYS A 57 -5.75 -7.28 -3.11
CA CYS A 57 -6.45 -8.54 -2.94
C CYS A 57 -7.32 -8.47 -1.68
N GLU A 58 -8.62 -8.73 -1.81
CA GLU A 58 -9.54 -8.72 -0.68
C GLU A 58 -9.28 -9.93 0.24
N PRO A 59 -9.51 -9.80 1.56
CA PRO A 59 -9.33 -10.90 2.49
C PRO A 59 -10.18 -12.12 2.11
N GLY A 60 -9.52 -13.27 1.87
CA GLY A 60 -10.17 -14.53 1.51
C GLY A 60 -10.22 -14.82 0.01
N GLU A 61 -9.89 -13.86 -0.86
CA GLU A 61 -9.72 -14.10 -2.29
C GLU A 61 -8.32 -14.64 -2.61
N ALA A 62 -8.21 -15.38 -3.74
CA ALA A 62 -6.92 -15.94 -4.17
C ALA A 62 -6.04 -14.91 -4.90
N TYR A 63 -6.67 -13.93 -5.55
CA TYR A 63 -6.06 -12.84 -6.33
C TYR A 63 -7.08 -11.70 -6.50
N SER A 64 -6.59 -10.48 -6.73
CA SER A 64 -7.39 -9.27 -6.91
C SER A 64 -8.14 -9.23 -8.26
N LYS A 65 -9.04 -8.24 -8.41
CA LYS A 65 -9.53 -7.87 -9.74
C LYS A 65 -8.36 -7.50 -10.66
N PRO A 66 -8.38 -7.88 -11.96
CA PRO A 66 -7.29 -7.54 -12.86
C PRO A 66 -7.29 -6.06 -13.20
N LEU A 67 -6.09 -5.47 -13.23
CA LEU A 67 -5.83 -4.28 -14.03
C LEU A 67 -5.64 -4.73 -15.48
N VAL A 68 -6.53 -4.27 -16.37
CA VAL A 68 -6.44 -4.56 -17.80
C VAL A 68 -5.53 -3.52 -18.46
N VAL A 69 -4.42 -3.99 -19.03
CA VAL A 69 -3.49 -3.15 -19.78
C VAL A 69 -3.77 -3.37 -21.27
N PRO A 70 -4.09 -2.31 -22.03
CA PRO A 70 -4.17 -2.38 -23.49
C PRO A 70 -2.93 -3.03 -24.09
N GLY A 71 -3.12 -3.83 -25.15
CA GLY A 71 -2.00 -4.49 -25.83
C GLY A 71 -1.03 -3.50 -26.50
N GLU A 72 -1.47 -2.26 -26.72
CA GLU A 72 -0.69 -1.20 -27.36
C GLU A 72 -1.07 0.18 -26.83
N PHE A 73 -0.09 1.07 -26.86
CA PHE A 73 -0.25 2.48 -26.51
C PHE A 73 0.27 3.35 -27.65
N PHE A 74 -0.52 4.38 -27.98
CA PHE A 74 -0.21 5.38 -28.99
C PHE A 74 -0.30 6.75 -28.35
N ASP A 75 0.75 7.53 -28.50
CA ASP A 75 0.76 8.92 -28.06
C ASP A 75 1.15 9.81 -29.25
N GLU A 76 0.32 10.83 -29.51
CA GLU A 76 0.53 11.76 -30.61
C GLU A 76 1.29 12.97 -30.09
N PHE A 77 2.43 13.29 -30.69
CA PHE A 77 3.19 14.48 -30.35
C PHE A 77 3.34 15.41 -31.55
N ASP A 78 3.38 16.71 -31.26
CA ASP A 78 3.59 17.74 -32.27
C ASP A 78 5.07 17.74 -32.69
N ARG A 79 5.34 17.49 -33.97
CA ARG A 79 6.69 17.56 -34.54
C ARG A 79 7.06 18.97 -35.01
N GLY A 80 6.13 19.92 -34.92
CA GLY A 80 6.24 21.22 -35.56
C GLY A 80 5.80 21.19 -37.03
N GLU A 81 5.70 22.39 -37.61
CA GLU A 81 5.32 22.61 -39.02
C GLU A 81 3.96 22.00 -39.43
N GLY A 82 3.06 21.81 -38.47
CA GLY A 82 1.72 21.24 -38.72
C GLY A 82 1.71 19.72 -38.89
N SER A 83 2.83 19.04 -38.59
CA SER A 83 2.95 17.59 -38.65
C SER A 83 2.86 16.95 -37.25
N LEU A 84 2.09 15.87 -37.16
CA LEU A 84 2.01 15.03 -35.95
C LEU A 84 2.90 13.81 -36.14
N GLY A 85 3.67 13.49 -35.10
CA GLY A 85 4.40 12.23 -34.96
C GLY A 85 3.72 11.31 -33.95
N TRP A 86 4.13 10.05 -33.95
CA TRP A 86 3.68 9.08 -32.94
C TRP A 86 4.85 8.46 -32.20
N THR A 87 4.64 8.24 -30.92
CA THR A 87 5.35 7.24 -30.14
C THR A 87 4.48 6.00 -30.01
N TYR A 88 5.13 4.85 -30.02
CA TYR A 88 4.49 3.54 -29.92
C TYR A 88 5.15 2.76 -28.81
N GLU A 89 4.35 2.25 -27.89
CA GLU A 89 4.79 1.33 -26.85
C GLU A 89 3.91 0.08 -26.83
N THR A 90 4.55 -1.07 -26.67
CA THR A 90 3.80 -2.33 -26.52
C THR A 90 3.20 -2.40 -25.12
N GLY A 91 2.01 -2.99 -25.01
CA GLY A 91 1.39 -3.24 -23.71
C GLY A 91 2.26 -4.10 -22.80
N ALA A 92 3.13 -4.94 -23.37
CA ALA A 92 4.11 -5.73 -22.62
C ALA A 92 5.19 -4.84 -21.97
N ASP A 93 5.67 -3.83 -22.68
CA ASP A 93 6.66 -2.88 -22.14
C ASP A 93 6.02 -1.97 -21.09
N VAL A 94 4.78 -1.52 -21.32
CA VAL A 94 4.01 -0.78 -20.33
C VAL A 94 3.74 -1.63 -19.09
N ALA A 95 3.36 -2.90 -19.24
CA ALA A 95 3.16 -3.81 -18.12
C ALA A 95 4.46 -4.03 -17.31
N LYS A 96 5.60 -4.18 -17.99
CA LYS A 96 6.92 -4.24 -17.32
C LYS A 96 7.24 -2.95 -16.58
N ALA A 97 6.92 -1.78 -17.16
CA ALA A 97 7.09 -0.49 -16.52
C ALA A 97 6.19 -0.32 -15.28
N ILE A 98 4.94 -0.79 -15.33
CA ILE A 98 4.03 -0.82 -14.17
C ILE A 98 4.61 -1.69 -13.07
N LEU A 99 5.06 -2.91 -13.40
CA LEU A 99 5.65 -3.83 -12.43
C LEU A 99 7.01 -3.36 -11.91
N ASN A 100 7.72 -2.56 -12.70
CA ASN A 100 9.05 -2.04 -12.43
C ASN A 100 10.07 -3.17 -12.12
N VAL A 101 9.98 -4.26 -12.89
CA VAL A 101 10.79 -5.47 -12.66
C VAL A 101 12.27 -5.17 -12.81
N GLY A 102 13.08 -5.56 -11.83
CA GLY A 102 14.55 -5.45 -11.89
C GLY A 102 15.11 -4.08 -11.48
N HIS A 103 14.26 -3.11 -11.11
CA HIS A 103 14.73 -1.89 -10.47
C HIS A 103 15.13 -2.15 -9.01
N ARG A 104 16.25 -1.56 -8.60
CA ARG A 104 16.70 -1.55 -7.19
C ARG A 104 15.83 -0.56 -6.39
N ASP A 105 15.92 -0.63 -5.06
CA ASP A 105 15.22 0.24 -4.09
C ASP A 105 13.78 -0.14 -3.71
N GLY A 106 13.42 -1.43 -3.86
CA GLY A 106 12.13 -1.94 -3.36
C GLY A 106 10.90 -1.50 -4.15
N ALA A 107 11.13 -0.84 -5.29
CA ALA A 107 10.09 -0.38 -6.21
C ALA A 107 9.58 -1.49 -7.16
N ASP A 108 10.24 -2.65 -7.20
CA ASP A 108 9.79 -3.83 -7.94
C ASP A 108 8.51 -4.40 -7.31
N LEU A 109 7.37 -4.19 -7.98
CA LEU A 109 6.07 -4.67 -7.51
C LEU A 109 5.93 -6.19 -7.60
N SER A 110 6.77 -6.87 -8.38
CA SER A 110 6.76 -8.33 -8.47
C SER A 110 7.19 -9.00 -7.17
N ALA A 111 8.05 -8.33 -6.38
CA ALA A 111 8.39 -8.75 -5.04
C ALA A 111 7.22 -8.58 -4.04
N TRP A 112 6.26 -7.72 -4.36
CA TRP A 112 5.09 -7.41 -3.52
C TRP A 112 3.84 -8.19 -3.93
N GLY A 113 3.99 -9.24 -4.75
CA GLY A 113 2.89 -10.12 -5.15
C GLY A 113 2.07 -9.60 -6.34
N VAL A 114 2.55 -8.59 -7.06
CA VAL A 114 1.94 -8.13 -8.30
C VAL A 114 2.57 -8.85 -9.48
N PHE A 115 1.78 -9.41 -10.39
CA PHE A 115 2.30 -10.19 -11.51
C PHE A 115 1.46 -10.03 -12.78
N LEU A 116 2.10 -10.30 -13.92
CA LEU A 116 1.47 -10.31 -15.23
C LEU A 116 0.91 -11.71 -15.53
N ALA A 117 -0.30 -11.76 -16.06
CA ALA A 117 -0.90 -12.95 -16.64
C ALA A 117 -1.33 -12.66 -18.08
N ALA A 118 -1.19 -13.66 -18.95
CA ALA A 118 -1.62 -13.56 -20.35
C ALA A 118 -3.15 -13.61 -20.48
N ASP A 119 -3.81 -14.33 -19.57
CA ASP A 119 -5.25 -14.58 -19.61
C ASP A 119 -6.03 -13.80 -18.56
N LYS A 120 -7.35 -13.71 -18.78
CA LYS A 120 -8.31 -13.11 -17.83
C LYS A 120 -8.34 -13.79 -16.46
N LYS A 121 -7.77 -14.99 -16.35
CA LYS A 121 -7.66 -15.75 -15.11
C LYS A 121 -6.21 -16.22 -14.97
N PRO A 122 -5.57 -15.94 -13.84
CA PRO A 122 -4.20 -16.38 -13.62
C PRO A 122 -4.17 -17.90 -13.44
N THR A 123 -3.12 -18.52 -13.95
CA THR A 123 -2.84 -19.94 -13.79
C THR A 123 -2.37 -20.23 -12.36
N ARG A 124 -2.42 -21.51 -11.95
CA ARG A 124 -1.99 -21.91 -10.61
C ARG A 124 -0.48 -21.71 -10.45
N GLU A 125 0.27 -21.92 -11.53
CA GLU A 125 1.72 -21.79 -11.62
C GLU A 125 2.15 -20.32 -11.44
N GLU A 126 1.46 -19.39 -12.10
CA GLU A 126 1.69 -17.94 -11.93
C GLU A 126 1.40 -17.51 -10.48
N LEU A 127 0.29 -18.00 -9.90
CA LEU A 127 -0.07 -17.70 -8.51
C LEU A 127 0.96 -18.25 -7.51
N SER A 128 1.46 -19.48 -7.72
CA SER A 128 2.50 -20.03 -6.86
C SER A 128 3.80 -19.24 -6.96
N ALA A 129 4.22 -18.89 -8.18
CA ALA A 129 5.44 -18.10 -8.39
C ALA A 129 5.33 -16.71 -7.75
N ALA A 130 4.17 -16.04 -7.86
CA ALA A 130 3.93 -14.77 -7.20
C ALA A 130 3.95 -14.88 -5.67
N ARG A 131 3.36 -15.95 -5.10
CA ARG A 131 3.38 -16.22 -3.65
C ARG A 131 4.79 -16.49 -3.13
N GLU A 132 5.62 -17.18 -3.89
CA GLU A 132 7.00 -17.44 -3.52
C GLU A 132 7.81 -16.14 -3.44
N LYS A 133 7.70 -15.28 -4.46
CA LYS A 133 8.34 -13.95 -4.46
C LYS A 133 7.87 -13.09 -3.30
N LEU A 134 6.56 -13.02 -3.07
CA LEU A 134 5.99 -12.28 -1.93
C LEU A 134 6.52 -12.82 -0.60
N THR A 135 6.54 -14.13 -0.43
CA THR A 135 7.04 -14.76 0.81
C THR A 135 8.51 -14.48 1.02
N ALA A 136 9.33 -14.50 -0.03
CA ALA A 136 10.74 -14.13 0.03
C ALA A 136 10.90 -12.66 0.48
N LYS A 137 10.11 -11.74 -0.10
CA LYS A 137 10.15 -10.33 0.27
C LYS A 137 9.70 -10.09 1.71
N MET A 138 8.64 -10.76 2.15
CA MET A 138 8.16 -10.67 3.54
C MET A 138 9.20 -11.16 4.55
N ARG A 139 10.00 -12.19 4.20
CA ARG A 139 11.12 -12.63 5.04
C ARG A 139 12.23 -11.59 5.12
N GLU A 140 12.57 -10.96 4.01
CA GLU A 140 13.55 -9.86 3.97
C GLU A 140 13.11 -8.68 4.85
N VAL A 141 11.83 -8.26 4.70
CA VAL A 141 11.25 -7.18 5.52
C VAL A 141 11.24 -7.57 7.00
N LEU A 142 10.88 -8.81 7.33
CA LEU A 142 10.91 -9.27 8.72
C LEU A 142 12.33 -9.26 9.30
N ALA A 143 13.32 -9.73 8.54
CA ALA A 143 14.73 -9.71 8.96
C ALA A 143 15.27 -8.28 9.16
N ALA A 144 14.84 -7.33 8.33
CA ALA A 144 15.17 -5.91 8.51
C ALA A 144 14.56 -5.36 9.82
N GLY A 145 13.33 -5.76 10.16
CA GLY A 145 12.70 -5.42 11.44
C GLY A 145 13.43 -6.01 12.63
N ASP A 146 13.88 -7.27 12.54
CA ASP A 146 14.68 -7.93 13.56
C ASP A 146 16.03 -7.22 13.75
N ALA A 147 16.68 -6.78 12.67
CA ALA A 147 17.92 -6.02 12.72
C ALA A 147 17.75 -4.64 13.39
N LEU A 148 16.63 -3.95 13.13
CA LEU A 148 16.29 -2.70 13.81
C LEU A 148 16.04 -2.92 15.30
N ALA A 149 15.34 -3.99 15.68
CA ALA A 149 15.08 -4.29 17.09
C ALA A 149 16.37 -4.50 17.90
N LEU A 150 17.43 -5.04 17.29
CA LEU A 150 18.75 -5.20 17.93
C LEU A 150 19.46 -3.88 18.24
N GLN A 151 19.06 -2.76 17.63
CA GLN A 151 19.63 -1.43 17.89
C GLN A 151 19.06 -0.77 19.16
N GLY A 152 18.13 -1.43 19.86
CA GLY A 152 17.48 -0.92 21.06
C GLY A 152 16.35 0.08 20.76
N ASP A 153 16.07 0.98 21.70
CA ASP A 153 14.91 1.87 21.64
C ASP A 153 14.86 2.76 20.39
N SER A 154 16.02 3.21 19.90
CA SER A 154 16.13 4.02 18.67
C SER A 154 15.79 3.22 17.41
N GLY A 155 16.07 1.92 17.40
CA GLY A 155 15.72 1.02 16.31
C GLY A 155 14.25 0.61 16.35
N LEU A 156 13.70 0.38 17.54
CA LEU A 156 12.26 0.12 17.73
C LEU A 156 11.38 1.25 17.17
N ALA A 157 11.80 2.51 17.34
CA ALA A 157 11.10 3.66 16.78
C ALA A 157 11.05 3.68 15.23
N GLN A 158 12.00 3.01 14.57
CA GLN A 158 12.08 2.93 13.11
C GLN A 158 11.27 1.75 12.53
N ILE A 159 10.71 0.89 13.39
CA ILE A 159 9.89 -0.25 12.95
C ILE A 159 8.54 0.25 12.43
N GLN A 160 8.45 0.30 11.10
CA GLN A 160 7.25 0.67 10.36
C GLN A 160 6.17 -0.43 10.37
N ALA A 161 4.95 -0.04 9.98
CA ALA A 161 3.80 -0.94 9.85
C ALA A 161 4.06 -2.14 8.92
N MET A 162 4.91 -1.98 7.89
CA MET A 162 5.24 -3.07 6.98
C MET A 162 6.00 -4.23 7.65
N HIS A 163 6.85 -3.95 8.64
CA HIS A 163 7.52 -4.99 9.42
C HIS A 163 6.51 -5.83 10.19
N ARG A 164 5.53 -5.18 10.83
CA ARG A 164 4.44 -5.84 11.57
C ARG A 164 3.57 -6.67 10.62
N LYS A 165 3.18 -6.11 9.47
CA LYS A 165 2.43 -6.83 8.43
C LYS A 165 3.17 -8.06 7.90
N ALA A 166 4.48 -7.95 7.67
CA ALA A 166 5.30 -9.08 7.24
C ALA A 166 5.31 -10.21 8.28
N ALA A 167 5.40 -9.85 9.56
CA ALA A 167 5.33 -10.82 10.65
C ALA A 167 3.96 -11.53 10.73
N HIS A 168 2.86 -10.79 10.59
CA HIS A 168 1.51 -11.36 10.52
C HIS A 168 1.33 -12.29 9.31
N TYR A 169 1.82 -11.88 8.13
CA TYR A 169 1.76 -12.70 6.92
C TYR A 169 2.52 -14.03 7.10
N LEU A 170 3.71 -13.98 7.70
CA LEU A 170 4.52 -15.16 7.99
C LEU A 170 4.07 -15.93 9.24
N LYS A 171 3.06 -15.41 9.97
CA LYS A 171 2.57 -15.95 11.25
C LYS A 171 3.68 -16.13 12.29
N GLN A 172 4.66 -15.23 12.30
CA GLN A 172 5.76 -15.25 13.25
C GLN A 172 5.53 -14.19 14.33
N HIS A 173 5.72 -14.57 15.58
CA HIS A 173 5.70 -13.65 16.72
C HIS A 173 7.11 -13.12 17.02
N ARG A 174 7.19 -11.85 17.41
CA ARG A 174 8.38 -11.10 17.81
C ARG A 174 7.95 -10.08 18.85
N ASP A 175 8.85 -9.78 19.78
CA ASP A 175 8.58 -8.87 20.90
C ASP A 175 8.21 -7.46 20.44
N TRP A 176 8.80 -7.00 19.34
CA TRP A 176 8.57 -5.67 18.78
C TRP A 176 7.26 -5.53 17.97
N ILE A 177 6.55 -6.63 17.67
CA ILE A 177 5.29 -6.57 16.89
C ILE A 177 4.17 -5.92 17.69
N ASN A 178 4.10 -6.22 19.00
CA ASN A 178 3.06 -5.73 19.90
C ASN A 178 3.43 -4.39 20.56
N ALA A 179 4.56 -3.78 20.17
CA ALA A 179 4.90 -2.42 20.54
C ALA A 179 4.06 -1.43 19.70
N GLU A 180 2.75 -1.45 19.86
CA GLU A 180 1.92 -0.35 19.36
C GLU A 180 2.38 0.95 20.03
N PRO A 181 2.44 2.07 19.29
CA PRO A 181 2.59 3.39 19.90
C PRO A 181 1.33 3.67 20.72
N VAL A 182 1.32 3.20 21.97
CA VAL A 182 0.24 3.46 22.90
C VAL A 182 0.29 4.95 23.24
N GLU A 183 -0.75 5.70 22.87
CA GLU A 183 -0.90 7.10 23.26
C GLU A 183 -0.75 7.22 24.79
N MET A 184 0.31 7.88 25.23
CA MET A 184 0.58 8.08 26.65
C MET A 184 -0.38 9.16 27.17
N ARG A 185 -1.01 8.91 28.32
CA ARG A 185 -1.87 9.90 28.98
C ARG A 185 -1.23 10.38 30.27
N GLU A 186 -1.56 11.60 30.68
CA GLU A 186 -1.15 12.12 31.99
C GLU A 186 -1.90 11.41 33.12
N CYS A 187 -1.16 11.06 34.17
CA CYS A 187 -1.72 10.49 35.39
C CYS A 187 -2.48 11.57 36.19
N HIS A 188 -3.77 11.35 36.48
CA HIS A 188 -4.56 12.25 37.33
C HIS A 188 -4.04 12.38 38.78
N GLY A 189 -3.20 11.45 39.24
CA GLY A 189 -2.63 11.50 40.59
C GLY A 189 -1.30 12.25 40.68
N CYS A 190 -0.38 12.02 39.73
CA CYS A 190 0.99 12.56 39.80
C CYS A 190 1.46 13.31 38.55
N GLY A 191 0.62 13.46 37.52
CA GLY A 191 0.96 14.12 36.26
C GLY A 191 1.93 13.36 35.35
N ALA A 192 2.46 12.21 35.76
CA ALA A 192 3.38 11.43 34.94
C ALA A 192 2.68 10.85 33.70
N PHE A 193 3.37 10.86 32.55
CA PHE A 193 2.90 10.24 31.31
C PHE A 193 2.99 8.71 31.40
N VAL A 194 1.85 8.05 31.23
CA VAL A 194 1.72 6.60 31.43
C VAL A 194 0.79 5.98 30.40
N LYS A 195 0.99 4.69 30.13
CA LYS A 195 0.17 3.93 29.19
C LYS A 195 -1.27 3.78 29.73
N PRO A 196 -2.33 4.16 28.98
CA PRO A 196 -3.74 4.04 29.39
C PRO A 196 -4.19 2.60 29.64
N THR A 197 -3.50 1.63 29.04
CA THR A 197 -3.80 0.19 29.18
C THR A 197 -3.40 -0.37 30.55
N LEU A 198 -2.59 0.36 31.33
CA LEU A 198 -2.24 -0.04 32.68
C LEU A 198 -3.40 0.24 33.65
N PRO A 199 -3.77 -0.72 34.52
CA PRO A 199 -4.87 -0.52 35.47
C PRO A 199 -4.56 0.55 36.53
N ARG A 200 -3.28 0.81 36.83
CA ARG A 200 -2.83 1.86 37.76
C ARG A 200 -1.53 2.52 37.30
N CYS A 201 -1.28 3.72 37.81
CA CYS A 201 -0.01 4.41 37.60
C CYS A 201 1.17 3.64 38.24
N PRO A 202 2.25 3.36 37.51
CA PRO A 202 3.43 2.70 38.08
C PRO A 202 4.18 3.56 39.10
N GLN A 203 4.06 4.89 39.02
CA GLN A 203 4.80 5.82 39.88
C GLN A 203 4.06 6.13 41.19
N CYS A 204 2.78 6.53 41.11
CA CYS A 204 2.01 6.93 42.30
C CYS A 204 0.91 5.94 42.70
N LYS A 205 0.76 4.82 41.97
CA LYS A 205 -0.26 3.78 42.18
C LYS A 205 -1.72 4.23 42.07
N ALA A 206 -1.98 5.47 41.62
CA ALA A 206 -3.34 5.94 41.39
C ALA A 206 -4.09 5.04 40.38
N PRO A 207 -5.30 4.56 40.71
CA PRO A 207 -6.04 3.62 39.87
C PRO A 207 -6.65 4.33 38.65
N PHE A 208 -6.39 3.80 37.47
CA PHE A 208 -7.00 4.25 36.22
C PHE A 208 -8.27 3.48 35.87
N ASP A 209 -8.28 2.20 36.21
CA ASP A 209 -9.43 1.31 36.13
C ASP A 209 -9.58 0.61 37.47
N LEU A 210 -10.53 1.10 38.28
CA LEU A 210 -10.82 0.54 39.61
C LEU A 210 -11.30 -0.92 39.52
N ALA A 211 -12.00 -1.33 38.45
CA ALA A 211 -12.50 -2.68 38.32
C ALA A 211 -11.35 -3.67 38.08
N LYS A 212 -10.46 -3.36 37.12
CA LYS A 212 -9.25 -4.17 36.90
C LYS A 212 -8.28 -4.13 38.09
N CYS A 213 -8.16 -3.00 38.78
CA CYS A 213 -7.35 -2.93 40.00
C CYS A 213 -7.88 -3.83 41.11
N ARG A 214 -9.20 -3.97 41.24
CA ARG A 214 -9.85 -4.90 42.19
C ARG A 214 -9.62 -6.35 41.81
N GLU A 215 -9.66 -6.67 40.51
CA GLU A 215 -9.40 -8.01 40.01
C GLU A 215 -7.94 -8.44 40.25
N LEU A 216 -6.98 -7.57 39.93
CA LEU A 216 -5.55 -7.87 40.01
C LEU A 216 -4.96 -7.68 41.43
N TRP A 217 -5.49 -6.74 42.20
CA TRP A 217 -5.03 -6.40 43.56
C TRP A 217 -6.19 -6.26 44.57
N PRO A 218 -6.94 -7.34 44.85
CA PRO A 218 -8.13 -7.31 45.69
C PRO A 218 -7.84 -6.90 47.16
N MET A 219 -6.61 -7.12 47.64
CA MET A 219 -6.20 -6.72 48.99
C MET A 219 -5.96 -5.21 49.14
N GLU A 220 -5.51 -4.55 48.07
CA GLU A 220 -5.27 -3.11 48.08
C GLU A 220 -6.53 -2.32 47.71
N TYR A 221 -7.44 -2.95 46.96
CA TYR A 221 -8.70 -2.37 46.51
C TYR A 221 -9.88 -3.24 46.94
N PRO A 222 -10.26 -3.26 48.24
CA PRO A 222 -11.41 -4.03 48.69
C PRO A 222 -12.70 -3.49 48.08
N ILE A 223 -13.61 -4.39 47.69
CA ILE A 223 -14.98 -4.02 47.35
C ILE A 223 -15.63 -3.57 48.66
N MET A 224 -15.91 -2.27 48.77
CA MET A 224 -16.76 -1.77 49.85
C MET A 224 -18.16 -2.34 49.65
N THR A 225 -18.44 -3.50 50.24
CA THR A 225 -19.80 -3.96 50.46
C THR A 225 -20.44 -2.92 51.36
N GLN A 226 -21.45 -2.24 50.82
CA GLN A 226 -22.21 -1.26 51.57
C GLN A 226 -22.67 -1.91 52.88
N ARG A 227 -22.25 -1.32 54.00
CA ARG A 227 -22.76 -1.70 55.32
C ARG A 227 -24.29 -1.62 55.24
N PRO A 228 -25.04 -2.69 55.57
CA PRO A 228 -26.48 -2.58 55.63
C PRO A 228 -26.82 -1.48 56.64
N VAL A 229 -27.55 -0.46 56.18
CA VAL A 229 -28.10 0.58 57.03
C VAL A 229 -29.02 -0.15 58.00
N ALA A 230 -28.62 -0.22 59.28
CA ALA A 230 -29.45 -0.81 60.32
C ALA A 230 -30.78 -0.07 60.31
N ALA A 231 -31.86 -0.77 59.98
CA ALA A 231 -33.21 -0.23 60.06
C ALA A 231 -33.47 0.15 61.53
N ALA A 232 -33.54 1.46 61.79
CA ALA A 232 -33.98 1.99 63.06
C ALA A 232 -35.43 1.58 63.28
N ARG A 233 -35.68 0.94 64.44
CA ARG A 233 -36.99 0.59 64.97
C ARG A 233 -37.77 1.84 65.39
#